data_AF-A0A6J4N905-F1
#
_entry.id   AF-A0A6J4N905-F1
#
_cell.length_a   1.000
_cell.length_b   1.000
_cell.length_c   1.000
_cell.angle_alpha   90.00
_cell.angle_beta   90.00
_cell.angle_gamma   90.00
#
_symmetry.space_group_name_H-M   'P 1'
#
loop_
_entity.id
_entity.type
_entity.pdbx_description
1 polymer ?
#
loop_
_entity_poly.entity_id
_entity_poly.type
_entity_poly.pdbx_seq_one_letter_code
_entity_poly.pdbx_strand_id
1 'polypeptide(L)'
;MTAMNTTPTKYIFVTGGVVSSLGKGIAAASIGRLLVDRGLRVTIQKFDPYINVDPGTLSPFQHGEVFVTDDGAETDLDLGHYERFVGESLSVANSITTGRIYQEVIQKERRGEYLGATVQVIPHITDAIKGAIRRLAPNHDVVITEIGGTVGDIESLPFLEAIRQYRQEVGREHTLFIHLTLIPYIAAAGELKTKPTQHSVRELMEIGIQPDILICRSEHALPPEMRRKIALFTNVDVASVIEARDVASIYEVPLEYHKQRLDDQVCAKLGLQTSKPDLGEWERLVERVKRPKNGAVKIAVVGKYVALVDSYKSVQEALYHGGIANDVKVEIDWLSSEDFENGQPADKLSQYHGLLIPGGFGVRGVEGMLSAIQWARENGLPFFGICLGMQTAIIEFS
;
A
#
# COMPACT_ATOMS: atom_id res chain seq x y z
N MET A 1 17.98 27.65 3.98
CA MET A 1 18.85 27.07 2.93
C MET A 1 19.03 25.60 3.26
N THR A 2 18.12 24.76 2.78
CA THR A 2 18.21 23.30 2.91
C THR A 2 19.41 22.82 2.09
N ALA A 3 20.27 22.01 2.69
CA ALA A 3 21.43 21.43 2.03
C ALA A 3 20.98 20.72 0.75
N MET A 4 21.47 21.16 -0.41
CA MET A 4 21.26 20.46 -1.66
C MET A 4 21.85 19.06 -1.52
N ASN A 5 21.03 18.05 -1.81
CA ASN A 5 21.44 16.65 -1.74
C ASN A 5 22.56 16.41 -2.77
N THR A 6 23.78 16.16 -2.31
CA THR A 6 24.93 15.92 -3.20
C THR A 6 24.95 14.49 -3.77
N THR A 7 24.11 13.60 -3.23
CA THR A 7 24.03 12.20 -3.65
C THR A 7 22.88 12.02 -4.65
N PRO A 8 23.11 11.39 -5.82
CA PRO A 8 22.04 11.14 -6.78
C PRO A 8 20.97 10.21 -6.19
N THR A 9 19.71 10.59 -6.34
CA THR A 9 18.56 9.79 -5.93
C THR A 9 18.61 8.39 -6.54
N LYS A 10 18.24 7.38 -5.74
CA LYS A 10 18.13 5.98 -6.15
C LYS A 10 16.65 5.62 -6.36
N TYR A 11 16.39 4.67 -7.25
CA TYR A 11 15.04 4.27 -7.62
C TYR A 11 14.83 2.78 -7.37
N ILE A 12 13.77 2.43 -6.65
CA ILE A 12 13.37 1.04 -6.43
C ILE A 12 12.03 0.84 -7.13
N PHE A 13 11.98 -0.08 -8.07
CA PHE A 13 10.76 -0.44 -8.78
C PHE A 13 10.23 -1.76 -8.23
N VAL A 14 9.03 -1.73 -7.67
CA VAL A 14 8.36 -2.89 -7.10
C VAL A 14 7.28 -3.36 -8.07
N THR A 15 7.44 -4.57 -8.59
CA THR A 15 6.46 -5.21 -9.48
C THR A 15 5.93 -6.50 -8.84
N GLY A 16 4.84 -7.05 -9.35
CA GLY A 16 4.34 -8.35 -8.90
C GLY A 16 3.84 -9.19 -10.05
N GLY A 17 3.86 -10.51 -9.89
CA GLY A 17 3.35 -11.45 -10.88
C GLY A 17 2.57 -12.60 -10.24
N VAL A 18 2.13 -13.55 -11.06
CA VAL A 18 1.30 -14.71 -10.69
C VAL A 18 -0.15 -14.34 -10.33
N VAL A 19 -0.37 -13.54 -9.29
CA VAL A 19 -1.70 -13.07 -8.88
C VAL A 19 -1.64 -11.65 -8.32
N SER A 20 -2.77 -10.95 -8.36
CA SER A 20 -2.95 -9.70 -7.61
C SER A 20 -3.00 -9.97 -6.09
N SER A 21 -2.93 -8.90 -5.30
CA SER A 21 -3.06 -8.97 -3.82
C SER A 21 -1.97 -9.75 -3.07
N LEU A 22 -0.77 -9.89 -3.66
CA LEU A 22 0.40 -10.47 -2.97
C LEU A 22 1.00 -9.60 -1.85
N GLY A 23 0.48 -8.39 -1.64
CA GLY A 23 1.02 -7.43 -0.67
C GLY A 23 2.18 -6.59 -1.21
N LYS A 24 2.11 -6.16 -2.48
CA LYS A 24 3.09 -5.24 -3.09
C LYS A 24 3.24 -3.95 -2.28
N GLY A 25 2.13 -3.30 -1.95
CA GLY A 25 2.12 -2.07 -1.15
C GLY A 25 2.77 -2.25 0.21
N ILE A 26 2.41 -3.32 0.95
CA ILE A 26 3.04 -3.63 2.25
C ILE A 26 4.53 -3.92 2.09
N ALA A 27 4.96 -4.61 1.03
CA ALA A 27 6.37 -4.86 0.81
C ALA A 27 7.14 -3.57 0.48
N ALA A 28 6.60 -2.71 -0.38
CA ALA A 28 7.17 -1.40 -0.70
C ALA A 28 7.25 -0.50 0.54
N ALA A 29 6.17 -0.43 1.32
CA ALA A 29 6.10 0.30 2.59
C ALA A 29 7.12 -0.22 3.61
N SER A 30 7.29 -1.54 3.72
CA SER A 30 8.22 -2.16 4.64
C SER A 30 9.68 -1.91 4.26
N ILE A 31 10.00 -1.96 2.97
CA ILE A 31 11.32 -1.56 2.47
C ILE A 31 11.55 -0.06 2.76
N GLY A 32 10.53 0.77 2.53
CA GLY A 32 10.57 2.19 2.85
C GLY A 32 10.90 2.44 4.33
N ARG A 33 10.16 1.86 5.27
CA ARG A 33 10.41 1.96 6.71
C ARG A 33 11.84 1.56 7.08
N LEU A 34 12.34 0.42 6.58
CA LEU A 34 13.71 -0.03 6.86
C LEU A 34 14.77 0.96 6.35
N LEU A 35 14.53 1.61 5.22
CA LEU A 35 15.43 2.62 4.67
C LEU A 35 15.34 3.94 5.46
N VAL A 36 14.15 4.33 5.93
CA VAL A 36 13.98 5.47 6.85
C VAL A 36 14.70 5.22 8.18
N ASP A 37 14.61 4.01 8.74
CA ASP A 37 15.32 3.63 9.98
C ASP A 37 16.85 3.63 9.80
N ARG A 38 17.33 3.59 8.55
CA ARG A 38 18.74 3.78 8.17
C ARG A 38 19.13 5.25 7.96
N GLY A 39 18.21 6.18 8.20
CA GLY A 39 18.42 7.63 8.09
C GLY A 39 18.29 8.19 6.66
N LEU A 40 17.68 7.46 5.73
CA LEU A 40 17.44 7.95 4.37
C LEU A 40 16.10 8.67 4.27
N ARG A 41 16.03 9.70 3.42
CA ARG A 41 14.76 10.29 2.99
C ARG A 41 14.17 9.45 1.88
N VAL A 42 12.99 8.89 2.14
CA VAL A 42 12.35 7.93 1.25
C VAL A 42 10.95 8.42 0.93
N THR A 43 10.61 8.42 -0.36
CA THR A 43 9.24 8.66 -0.82
C THR A 43 8.75 7.44 -1.60
N ILE A 44 7.45 7.18 -1.54
CA ILE A 44 6.83 6.07 -2.25
C ILE A 44 5.74 6.63 -3.16
N GLN A 45 5.67 6.12 -4.39
CA GLN A 45 4.62 6.43 -5.34
C GLN A 45 4.00 5.14 -5.89
N LYS A 46 2.70 5.20 -6.19
CA LYS A 46 1.89 4.11 -6.72
C LYS A 46 1.45 4.45 -8.14
N PHE A 47 1.66 3.49 -9.05
CA PHE A 47 1.29 3.60 -10.45
C PHE A 47 0.17 2.60 -10.71
N ASP A 48 -1.06 3.11 -10.78
CA ASP A 48 -2.26 2.33 -10.97
C ASP A 48 -2.63 2.20 -12.44
N PRO A 49 -2.81 0.96 -12.96
CA PRO A 49 -3.02 0.75 -14.38
C PRO A 49 -4.45 1.07 -14.85
N TYR A 50 -5.38 1.38 -13.93
CA TYR A 50 -6.77 1.70 -14.27
C TYR A 50 -6.92 3.05 -15.00
N ILE A 51 -8.02 3.18 -15.76
CA ILE A 51 -8.28 4.31 -16.67
C ILE A 51 -8.89 5.53 -15.96
N ASN A 52 -9.48 5.35 -14.77
CA ASN A 52 -9.96 6.49 -13.98
C ASN A 52 -8.81 7.47 -13.71
N VAL A 53 -9.08 8.77 -13.82
CA VAL A 53 -8.05 9.81 -13.58
C VAL A 53 -7.66 9.82 -12.10
N ASP A 54 -8.65 9.65 -11.23
CA ASP A 54 -8.56 9.52 -9.79
C ASP A 54 -9.58 8.45 -9.31
N PRO A 55 -9.45 7.93 -8.09
CA PRO A 55 -10.37 6.93 -7.56
C PRO A 55 -11.66 7.55 -6.98
N GLY A 56 -11.86 8.87 -7.02
CA GLY A 56 -13.05 9.53 -6.47
C GLY A 56 -14.37 9.09 -7.11
N THR A 57 -14.29 8.58 -8.34
CA THR A 57 -15.43 8.01 -9.08
C THR A 57 -15.63 6.50 -8.86
N LEU A 58 -14.73 5.84 -8.14
CA LEU A 58 -14.81 4.42 -7.86
C LEU A 58 -15.72 4.16 -6.66
N SER A 59 -16.45 3.04 -6.72
CA SER A 59 -17.22 2.57 -5.59
C SER A 59 -16.28 2.09 -4.48
N PRO A 60 -16.45 2.53 -3.22
CA PRO A 60 -15.64 2.03 -2.11
C PRO A 60 -15.74 0.51 -1.93
N PHE A 61 -16.86 -0.10 -2.35
CA PHE A 61 -17.04 -1.56 -2.33
C PHE A 61 -16.18 -2.32 -3.34
N GLN A 62 -15.63 -1.65 -4.35
CA GLN A 62 -14.84 -2.29 -5.40
C GLN A 62 -13.34 -2.03 -5.21
N HIS A 63 -13.00 -0.85 -4.66
CA HIS A 63 -11.62 -0.38 -4.62
C HIS A 63 -11.11 -0.07 -3.21
N GLY A 64 -11.93 -0.30 -2.18
CA GLY A 64 -11.63 0.13 -0.81
C GLY A 64 -11.82 1.64 -0.64
N GLU A 65 -11.26 2.18 0.44
CA GLU A 65 -11.36 3.61 0.71
C GLU A 65 -10.64 4.47 -0.34
N VAL A 66 -11.11 5.71 -0.51
CA VAL A 66 -10.34 6.77 -1.16
C VAL A 66 -9.51 7.44 -0.08
N PHE A 67 -8.19 7.41 -0.24
CA PHE A 67 -7.28 8.15 0.64
C PHE A 67 -7.19 9.60 0.17
N VAL A 68 -7.07 10.54 1.09
CA VAL A 68 -6.98 11.98 0.76
C VAL A 68 -5.70 12.53 1.36
N THR A 69 -4.82 13.05 0.50
CA THR A 69 -3.54 13.65 0.90
C THR A 69 -3.72 15.07 1.44
N ASP A 70 -2.71 15.60 2.14
CA ASP A 70 -2.72 16.96 2.70
C ASP A 70 -2.92 18.07 1.64
N ASP A 71 -2.49 17.83 0.39
CA ASP A 71 -2.71 18.73 -0.74
C ASP A 71 -4.08 18.57 -1.43
N GLY A 72 -4.96 17.74 -0.85
CA GLY A 72 -6.35 17.57 -1.25
C GLY A 72 -6.56 16.64 -2.43
N ALA A 73 -5.59 15.78 -2.76
CA ALA A 73 -5.78 14.78 -3.82
C ALA A 73 -6.49 13.54 -3.30
N GLU A 74 -7.46 13.07 -4.08
CA GLU A 74 -8.10 11.77 -3.89
C GLU A 74 -7.24 10.69 -4.55
N THR A 75 -6.83 9.68 -3.79
CA THR A 75 -5.83 8.69 -4.19
C THR A 75 -6.20 7.28 -3.75
N ASP A 76 -5.46 6.31 -4.27
CA ASP A 76 -5.60 4.90 -3.86
C ASP A 76 -5.28 4.71 -2.36
N LEU A 77 -5.86 3.69 -1.75
CA LEU A 77 -5.69 3.36 -0.33
C LEU A 77 -4.24 3.04 0.04
N ASP A 78 -3.42 2.57 -0.91
CA ASP A 78 -2.03 2.21 -0.65
C ASP A 78 -1.19 3.42 -0.23
N LEU A 79 -1.56 4.65 -0.62
CA LEU A 79 -0.86 5.84 -0.15
C LEU A 79 -0.95 6.00 1.36
N GLY A 80 -2.08 5.63 1.96
CA GLY A 80 -2.21 5.59 3.42
C GLY A 80 -1.26 4.57 4.05
N HIS A 81 -1.03 3.42 3.41
CA HIS A 81 -0.03 2.47 3.90
C HIS A 81 1.38 3.05 3.86
N TYR A 82 1.73 3.78 2.81
CA TYR A 82 3.04 4.41 2.69
C TYR A 82 3.25 5.49 3.74
N GLU A 83 2.29 6.40 3.93
CA GLU A 83 2.38 7.44 4.97
C GLU A 83 2.56 6.84 6.36
N ARG A 84 1.75 5.82 6.69
CA ARG A 84 1.81 5.12 7.99
C ARG A 84 3.16 4.46 8.26
N PHE A 85 3.83 3.94 7.22
CA PHE A 85 5.11 3.24 7.39
C PHE A 85 6.31 4.17 7.29
N VAL A 86 6.31 5.10 6.34
CA VAL A 86 7.45 6.01 6.10
C VAL A 86 7.44 7.14 7.12
N GLY A 87 6.26 7.62 7.54
CA GLY A 87 6.11 8.74 8.46
C GLY A 87 6.28 10.10 7.79
N GLU A 88 5.96 10.20 6.50
CA GLU A 88 6.00 11.42 5.70
C GLU A 88 4.69 11.59 4.95
N SER A 89 4.16 12.83 4.91
CA SER A 89 2.97 13.16 4.11
C SER A 89 3.29 13.04 2.62
N LEU A 90 2.44 12.32 1.89
CA LEU A 90 2.52 12.21 0.44
C LEU A 90 1.66 13.29 -0.22
N SER A 91 1.77 13.39 -1.54
CA SER A 91 1.10 14.42 -2.34
C SER A 91 0.42 13.80 -3.55
N VAL A 92 -0.29 14.64 -4.32
CA VAL A 92 -0.82 14.27 -5.63
C VAL A 92 0.24 13.71 -6.58
N ALA A 93 1.53 14.02 -6.37
CA ALA A 93 2.61 13.48 -7.21
C ALA A 93 2.91 12.00 -6.94
N ASN A 94 2.45 11.46 -5.81
CA ASN A 94 2.68 10.07 -5.39
C ASN A 94 1.63 9.09 -5.94
N SER A 95 0.52 9.58 -6.47
CA SER A 95 -0.56 8.76 -7.05
C SER A 95 -0.65 9.00 -8.56
N ILE A 96 -0.24 8.02 -9.34
CA ILE A 96 -0.21 8.08 -10.80
C ILE A 96 -1.15 7.02 -11.35
N THR A 97 -2.04 7.40 -12.27
CA THR A 97 -2.98 6.48 -12.92
C THR A 97 -2.76 6.50 -14.43
N THR A 98 -3.12 5.42 -15.13
CA THR A 98 -3.14 5.41 -16.60
C THR A 98 -4.03 6.54 -17.12
N GLY A 99 -5.21 6.74 -16.51
CA GLY A 99 -6.13 7.83 -16.86
C GLY A 99 -5.47 9.20 -16.87
N ARG A 100 -4.75 9.53 -15.80
CA ARG A 100 -4.07 10.81 -15.65
C ARG A 100 -2.95 11.01 -16.67
N ILE A 101 -2.11 9.99 -16.88
CA ILE A 101 -1.02 10.05 -17.87
C ILE A 101 -1.57 10.26 -19.27
N TYR A 102 -2.60 9.50 -19.65
CA TYR A 102 -3.20 9.61 -20.98
C TYR A 102 -3.89 10.97 -21.16
N GLN A 103 -4.61 11.43 -20.14
CA GLN A 103 -5.22 12.76 -20.15
C GLN A 103 -4.16 13.86 -20.34
N GLU A 104 -3.05 13.82 -19.62
CA GLU A 104 -1.95 14.79 -19.76
C GLU A 104 -1.41 14.80 -21.19
N VAL A 105 -1.09 13.63 -21.75
CA VAL A 105 -0.51 13.52 -23.09
C VAL A 105 -1.50 13.97 -24.17
N ILE A 106 -2.77 13.60 -24.07
CA ILE A 106 -3.82 14.03 -25.01
C ILE A 106 -4.02 15.55 -24.94
N GLN A 107 -4.00 16.14 -23.74
CA GLN A 107 -4.14 17.59 -23.60
C GLN A 107 -2.95 18.36 -24.19
N LYS A 108 -1.71 17.88 -24.01
CA LYS A 108 -0.52 18.48 -24.65
C LYS A 108 -0.62 18.42 -26.17
N GLU A 109 -1.11 17.31 -26.69
CA GLU A 109 -1.34 17.14 -28.13
C GLU A 109 -2.36 18.13 -28.67
N ARG A 110 -3.51 18.28 -28.01
CA ARG A 110 -4.54 19.27 -28.39
C ARG A 110 -4.05 20.72 -28.32
N ARG A 111 -3.07 21.03 -27.46
CA ARG A 111 -2.41 22.35 -27.39
C ARG A 111 -1.33 22.55 -28.45
N GLY A 112 -1.03 21.54 -29.27
CA GLY A 112 0.00 21.61 -30.31
C GLY A 112 1.43 21.48 -29.80
N GLU A 113 1.64 21.01 -28.56
CA GLU A 113 2.98 20.90 -27.96
C GLU A 113 3.88 19.89 -28.67
N TYR A 114 3.30 18.92 -29.40
CA TYR A 114 4.04 17.95 -30.22
C TYR A 114 4.26 18.42 -31.68
N LEU A 115 3.99 19.68 -32.00
CA LEU A 115 4.32 20.33 -33.28
C LEU A 115 3.81 19.57 -34.52
N GLY A 116 2.63 18.94 -34.43
CA GLY A 116 2.01 18.19 -35.52
C GLY A 116 2.58 16.78 -35.75
N ALA A 117 3.49 16.30 -34.89
CA ALA A 117 3.97 14.93 -34.93
C ALA A 117 2.92 13.93 -34.42
N THR A 118 3.00 12.68 -34.88
CA THR A 118 2.15 11.58 -34.40
C THR A 118 2.46 11.26 -32.94
N VAL A 119 1.45 11.34 -32.08
CA VAL A 119 1.55 10.93 -30.67
C VAL A 119 1.35 9.42 -30.55
N GLN A 120 2.21 8.77 -29.78
CA GLN A 120 2.34 7.32 -29.67
C GLN A 120 2.59 6.91 -28.22
N VAL A 121 2.35 5.63 -27.88
CA VAL A 121 2.67 5.10 -26.54
C VAL A 121 4.15 5.24 -26.24
N ILE A 122 5.01 4.84 -27.18
CA ILE A 122 6.45 5.10 -27.12
C ILE A 122 6.77 6.14 -28.19
N PRO A 123 7.42 7.28 -27.86
CA PRO A 123 7.95 7.62 -26.55
C PRO A 123 6.96 8.39 -25.65
N HIS A 124 5.88 8.98 -26.18
CA HIS A 124 5.13 10.04 -25.47
C HIS A 124 4.46 9.62 -24.16
N ILE A 125 3.78 8.46 -24.12
CA ILE A 125 3.18 7.95 -22.87
C ILE A 125 4.30 7.51 -21.91
N THR A 126 5.29 6.76 -22.40
CA THR A 126 6.42 6.33 -21.58
C THR A 126 7.24 7.50 -21.02
N ASP A 127 7.38 8.59 -21.76
CA ASP A 127 8.08 9.81 -21.32
C ASP A 127 7.29 10.56 -20.25
N ALA A 128 5.96 10.63 -20.36
CA ALA A 128 5.11 11.17 -19.31
C ALA A 128 5.22 10.35 -18.02
N ILE A 129 5.23 9.02 -18.13
CA ILE A 129 5.42 8.10 -16.99
C ILE A 129 6.82 8.31 -16.35
N LYS A 130 7.89 8.34 -17.16
CA LYS A 130 9.26 8.63 -16.67
C LYS A 130 9.36 10.03 -16.05
N GLY A 131 8.62 11.00 -16.58
CA GLY A 131 8.49 12.34 -16.02
C GLY A 131 7.85 12.35 -14.64
N ALA A 132 6.80 11.54 -14.43
CA ALA A 132 6.20 11.35 -13.11
C ALA A 132 7.21 10.74 -12.12
N ILE A 133 7.96 9.72 -12.52
CA ILE A 133 8.99 9.09 -11.67
C ILE A 133 10.03 10.11 -11.19
N ARG A 134 10.49 10.99 -12.08
CA ARG A 134 11.50 12.03 -11.75
C ARG A 134 11.01 13.10 -10.80
N ARG A 135 9.70 13.38 -10.80
CA ARG A 135 9.13 14.54 -10.11
C ARG A 135 9.39 14.51 -8.61
N LEU A 136 9.46 13.32 -8.03
CA LEU A 136 9.70 13.09 -6.61
C LEU A 136 11.18 12.95 -6.24
N ALA A 137 12.08 12.91 -7.22
CA ALA A 137 13.51 12.79 -6.94
C ALA A 137 14.11 13.96 -6.13
N PRO A 138 13.72 15.23 -6.38
CA PRO A 138 14.19 16.34 -5.56
C PRO A 138 13.89 16.10 -4.07
N ASN A 139 14.91 16.29 -3.23
CA ASN A 139 14.87 16.13 -1.77
C ASN A 139 14.82 14.70 -1.21
N HIS A 140 14.76 13.67 -2.06
CA HIS A 140 14.74 12.28 -1.61
C HIS A 140 16.03 11.54 -1.98
N ASP A 141 16.48 10.67 -1.09
CA ASP A 141 17.62 9.78 -1.33
C ASP A 141 17.17 8.54 -2.10
N VAL A 142 15.94 8.06 -1.82
CA VAL A 142 15.33 6.91 -2.49
C VAL A 142 13.87 7.20 -2.88
N VAL A 143 13.51 6.89 -4.13
CA VAL A 143 12.13 6.88 -4.61
C VAL A 143 11.72 5.43 -4.87
N ILE A 144 10.72 4.94 -4.14
CA ILE A 144 10.13 3.63 -4.35
C ILE A 144 8.89 3.79 -5.23
N THR A 145 8.82 3.07 -6.33
CA THR A 145 7.70 3.09 -7.27
C THR A 145 7.06 1.72 -7.29
N GLU A 146 5.86 1.59 -6.73
CA GLU A 146 5.05 0.40 -6.92
C GLU A 146 4.32 0.48 -8.25
N ILE A 147 4.50 -0.56 -9.08
CA ILE A 147 3.71 -0.76 -10.29
C ILE A 147 2.52 -1.67 -9.93
N GLY A 148 1.33 -1.08 -9.99
CA GLY A 148 0.06 -1.80 -9.85
C GLY A 148 -0.15 -2.82 -10.98
N GLY A 149 -1.21 -3.63 -10.83
CA GLY A 149 -1.46 -4.74 -11.75
C GLY A 149 -0.54 -5.95 -11.55
N THR A 150 -0.58 -6.87 -12.51
CA THR A 150 0.24 -8.08 -12.55
C THR A 150 1.08 -8.06 -13.81
N VAL A 151 2.37 -8.42 -13.71
CA VAL A 151 3.22 -8.62 -14.88
C VAL A 151 2.59 -9.69 -15.77
N GLY A 152 2.45 -9.36 -17.06
CA GLY A 152 1.71 -10.15 -18.05
C GLY A 152 0.39 -9.49 -18.49
N ASP A 153 -0.18 -8.63 -17.65
CA ASP A 153 -1.41 -7.92 -17.99
C ASP A 153 -1.12 -6.75 -18.95
N ILE A 154 -2.01 -6.58 -19.94
CA ILE A 154 -1.92 -5.55 -20.99
C ILE A 154 -1.85 -4.14 -20.39
N GLU A 155 -2.62 -3.91 -19.32
CA GLU A 155 -2.76 -2.60 -18.68
C GLU A 155 -1.45 -2.09 -18.05
N SER A 156 -0.53 -2.98 -17.68
CA SER A 156 0.74 -2.62 -17.03
C SER A 156 1.89 -2.41 -18.02
N LEU A 157 1.72 -2.78 -19.30
CA LEU A 157 2.79 -2.73 -20.30
C LEU A 157 3.43 -1.34 -20.46
N PRO A 158 2.68 -0.22 -20.53
CA PRO A 158 3.29 1.10 -20.63
C PRO A 158 4.16 1.46 -19.42
N PHE A 159 3.75 1.07 -18.20
CA PHE A 159 4.53 1.32 -16.99
C PHE A 159 5.80 0.47 -16.95
N LEU A 160 5.70 -0.81 -17.31
CA LEU A 160 6.85 -1.71 -17.35
C LEU A 160 7.88 -1.25 -18.40
N GLU A 161 7.42 -0.83 -19.59
CA GLU A 161 8.31 -0.27 -20.60
C GLU A 161 8.97 1.03 -20.12
N ALA A 162 8.21 1.90 -19.44
CA ALA A 162 8.74 3.16 -18.91
C ALA A 162 9.85 2.93 -17.88
N ILE A 163 9.68 2.03 -16.90
CA ILE A 163 10.73 1.74 -15.89
C ILE A 163 11.93 1.02 -16.51
N ARG A 164 11.73 0.22 -17.57
CA ARG A 164 12.81 -0.41 -18.33
C ARG A 164 13.66 0.63 -19.05
N GLN A 165 13.03 1.57 -19.76
CA GLN A 165 13.72 2.72 -20.38
C GLN A 165 14.39 3.60 -19.32
N TYR A 166 13.70 3.84 -18.20
CA TYR A 166 14.20 4.69 -17.13
C TYR A 166 15.53 4.16 -16.57
N ARG A 167 15.64 2.84 -16.35
CA ARG A 167 16.91 2.21 -15.95
C ARG A 167 18.02 2.42 -16.97
N GLN A 168 17.72 2.41 -18.26
CA GLN A 168 18.72 2.69 -19.30
C GLN A 168 19.19 4.16 -19.25
N GLU A 169 18.30 5.08 -18.89
CA GLU A 169 18.59 6.51 -18.82
C GLU A 169 19.39 6.90 -17.57
N VAL A 170 19.08 6.32 -16.41
CA VAL A 170 19.72 6.70 -15.13
C VAL A 170 20.84 5.77 -14.67
N GLY A 171 20.98 4.59 -15.29
CA GLY A 171 22.04 3.63 -14.96
C GLY A 171 21.60 2.55 -13.95
N ARG A 172 22.24 1.37 -14.04
CA ARG A 172 21.90 0.20 -13.21
C ARG A 172 22.22 0.43 -11.73
N GLU A 173 23.27 1.19 -11.45
CA GLU A 173 23.76 1.57 -10.13
C GLU A 173 22.84 2.57 -9.40
N HIS A 174 21.86 3.14 -10.11
CA HIS A 174 20.84 4.03 -9.57
C HIS A 174 19.45 3.40 -9.49
N THR A 175 19.27 2.16 -9.96
CA THR A 175 17.96 1.49 -9.99
C THR A 175 18.01 0.08 -9.44
N LEU A 176 16.93 -0.36 -8.80
CA LEU A 176 16.74 -1.72 -8.33
C LEU A 176 15.34 -2.23 -8.70
N PHE A 177 15.25 -3.41 -9.30
CA PHE A 177 13.98 -4.10 -9.54
C PHE A 177 13.73 -5.14 -8.45
N ILE A 178 12.63 -5.00 -7.73
CA ILE A 178 12.15 -5.97 -6.74
C ILE A 178 10.85 -6.57 -7.27
N HIS A 179 10.79 -7.88 -7.45
CA HIS A 179 9.63 -8.55 -8.00
C HIS A 179 8.99 -9.48 -6.96
N LEU A 180 7.72 -9.23 -6.64
CA LEU A 180 6.90 -10.09 -5.78
C LEU A 180 6.28 -11.24 -6.59
N THR A 181 6.24 -12.41 -5.98
CA THR A 181 5.73 -13.63 -6.61
C THR A 181 5.14 -14.57 -5.57
N LEU A 182 4.37 -15.58 -6.02
CA LEU A 182 3.73 -16.56 -5.15
C LEU A 182 4.39 -17.93 -5.26
N ILE A 183 4.69 -18.53 -4.11
CA ILE A 183 5.05 -19.94 -3.96
C ILE A 183 3.85 -20.67 -3.33
N PRO A 184 2.92 -21.19 -4.15
CA PRO A 184 1.73 -21.86 -3.63
C PRO A 184 2.07 -23.23 -3.06
N TYR A 185 1.30 -23.62 -2.04
CA TYR A 185 1.29 -24.96 -1.48
C TYR A 185 0.14 -25.77 -2.07
N ILE A 186 0.46 -26.94 -2.63
CA ILE A 186 -0.56 -27.82 -3.20
C ILE A 186 -0.93 -28.87 -2.15
N ALA A 187 -2.01 -28.63 -1.41
CA ALA A 187 -2.42 -29.49 -0.30
C ALA A 187 -2.58 -30.97 -0.68
N ALA A 188 -3.14 -31.25 -1.87
CA ALA A 188 -3.30 -32.62 -2.37
C ALA A 188 -1.97 -33.37 -2.61
N ALA A 189 -0.88 -32.64 -2.88
CA ALA A 189 0.44 -33.20 -3.12
C ALA A 189 1.41 -33.00 -1.94
N GLY A 190 1.03 -32.19 -0.95
CA GLY A 190 1.84 -31.91 0.23
C GLY A 190 3.12 -31.13 -0.05
N GLU A 191 3.18 -30.32 -1.11
CA GLU A 191 4.43 -29.67 -1.55
C GLU A 191 4.25 -28.25 -2.08
N LEU A 192 5.30 -27.45 -1.91
CA LEU A 192 5.43 -26.10 -2.46
C LEU A 192 5.87 -26.13 -3.93
N LYS A 193 5.34 -25.22 -4.75
CA LYS A 193 5.63 -25.15 -6.18
C LYS A 193 6.35 -23.86 -6.56
N THR A 194 7.54 -24.00 -7.14
CA THR A 194 8.35 -22.85 -7.64
C THR A 194 8.04 -22.43 -9.07
N LYS A 195 7.25 -23.22 -9.81
CA LYS A 195 7.01 -22.98 -11.25
C LYS A 195 6.31 -21.67 -11.54
N PRO A 196 5.28 -21.24 -10.78
CA PRO A 196 4.66 -19.94 -10.99
C PRO A 196 5.67 -18.80 -10.94
N THR A 197 6.57 -18.80 -9.95
CA THR A 197 7.66 -17.81 -9.87
C THR A 197 8.61 -17.86 -11.06
N GLN A 198 8.98 -19.05 -11.54
CA GLN A 198 9.86 -19.18 -12.70
C GLN A 198 9.22 -18.57 -13.96
N HIS A 199 7.93 -18.81 -14.18
CA HIS A 199 7.21 -18.25 -15.33
C HIS A 199 7.02 -16.74 -15.19
N SER A 200 6.67 -16.26 -13.99
CA SER A 200 6.52 -14.84 -13.66
C SER A 200 7.80 -14.04 -13.96
N VAL A 201 8.96 -14.57 -13.54
CA VAL A 201 10.24 -13.93 -13.84
C VAL A 201 10.57 -14.01 -15.34
N ARG A 202 10.27 -15.13 -16.01
CA ARG A 202 10.47 -15.25 -17.46
C ARG A 202 9.69 -14.18 -18.21
N GLU A 203 8.43 -13.97 -17.86
CA GLU A 203 7.56 -12.95 -18.47
C GLU A 203 8.09 -11.53 -18.23
N LEU A 204 8.58 -11.24 -17.03
CA LEU A 204 9.27 -9.97 -16.73
C LEU A 204 10.56 -9.79 -17.56
N MET A 205 11.31 -10.86 -17.77
CA MET A 205 12.54 -10.85 -18.58
C MET A 205 12.25 -10.74 -20.08
N GLU A 206 11.15 -11.31 -20.57
CA GLU A 206 10.70 -11.20 -21.97
C GLU A 206 10.47 -9.74 -22.39
N ILE A 207 10.04 -8.89 -21.45
CA ILE A 207 9.93 -7.44 -21.66
C ILE A 207 11.21 -6.67 -21.30
N GLY A 208 12.34 -7.36 -21.07
CA GLY A 208 13.65 -6.75 -20.87
C GLY A 208 13.95 -6.28 -19.44
N ILE A 209 13.19 -6.72 -18.44
CA ILE A 209 13.42 -6.41 -17.02
C ILE A 209 13.98 -7.65 -16.30
N GLN A 210 15.22 -7.57 -15.84
CA GLN A 210 15.80 -8.57 -14.93
C GLN A 210 15.54 -8.13 -13.48
N PRO A 211 14.82 -8.91 -12.66
CA PRO A 211 14.70 -8.60 -11.24
C PRO A 211 16.06 -8.73 -10.56
N ASP A 212 16.34 -7.81 -9.64
CA ASP A 212 17.55 -7.82 -8.81
C ASP A 212 17.30 -8.56 -7.48
N ILE A 213 16.06 -8.52 -6.97
CA ILE A 213 15.58 -9.20 -5.76
C ILE A 213 14.19 -9.80 -6.02
N LEU A 214 13.95 -10.99 -5.47
CA LEU A 214 12.65 -11.65 -5.44
C LEU A 214 12.10 -11.68 -4.02
N ILE A 215 10.81 -11.32 -3.89
CA ILE A 215 10.05 -11.52 -2.65
C ILE A 215 9.03 -12.63 -2.92
N CYS A 216 9.29 -13.80 -2.35
CA CYS A 216 8.51 -15.01 -2.55
C CYS A 216 7.47 -15.15 -1.44
N ARG A 217 6.22 -14.75 -1.72
CA ARG A 217 5.07 -14.93 -0.83
C ARG A 217 4.77 -16.41 -0.66
N SER A 218 4.60 -16.88 0.58
CA SER A 218 4.22 -18.26 0.85
C SER A 218 3.56 -18.43 2.22
N GLU A 219 2.65 -19.39 2.33
CA GLU A 219 2.05 -19.79 3.60
C GLU A 219 3.00 -20.64 4.46
N HIS A 220 3.98 -21.31 3.82
CA HIS A 220 4.90 -22.23 4.48
C HIS A 220 6.35 -21.76 4.38
N ALA A 221 7.20 -22.32 5.25
CA ALA A 221 8.63 -22.07 5.22
C ALA A 221 9.27 -22.55 3.92
N LEU A 222 10.04 -21.69 3.25
CA LEU A 222 10.79 -22.03 2.04
C LEU A 222 12.07 -22.81 2.41
N PRO A 223 12.21 -24.09 2.01
CA PRO A 223 13.43 -24.84 2.27
C PRO A 223 14.65 -24.21 1.56
N PRO A 224 15.88 -24.29 2.14
CA PRO A 224 17.08 -23.72 1.53
C PRO A 224 17.36 -24.22 0.10
N GLU A 225 17.04 -25.48 -0.19
CA GLU A 225 17.17 -26.04 -1.54
C GLU A 225 16.20 -25.40 -2.54
N MET A 226 14.98 -25.10 -2.09
CA MET A 226 13.99 -24.40 -2.92
C MET A 226 14.45 -22.99 -3.24
N ARG A 227 15.03 -22.28 -2.25
CA ARG A 227 15.62 -20.95 -2.45
C ARG A 227 16.74 -20.97 -3.49
N ARG A 228 17.67 -21.93 -3.37
CA ARG A 228 18.75 -22.15 -4.38
C ARG A 228 18.19 -22.46 -5.76
N LYS A 229 17.14 -23.28 -5.83
CA LYS A 229 16.47 -23.62 -7.09
C LYS A 229 15.84 -22.39 -7.73
N ILE A 230 15.08 -21.59 -6.98
CA ILE A 230 14.48 -20.35 -7.50
C ILE A 230 15.57 -19.46 -8.08
N ALA A 231 16.59 -19.13 -7.27
CA ALA A 231 17.75 -18.33 -7.68
C ALA A 231 18.39 -18.80 -9.00
N LEU A 232 18.64 -20.11 -9.12
CA LEU A 232 19.20 -20.71 -10.34
C LEU A 232 18.29 -20.53 -11.56
N PHE A 233 16.99 -20.77 -11.42
CA PHE A 233 16.05 -20.67 -12.55
C PHE A 233 15.68 -19.24 -12.94
N THR A 234 15.82 -18.28 -12.02
CA THR A 234 15.45 -16.88 -12.24
C THR A 234 16.65 -15.96 -12.46
N ASN A 235 17.87 -16.51 -12.45
CA ASN A 235 19.12 -15.76 -12.59
C ASN A 235 19.27 -14.62 -11.56
N VAL A 236 18.91 -14.91 -10.31
CA VAL A 236 18.99 -13.98 -9.17
C VAL A 236 19.91 -14.59 -8.10
N ASP A 237 20.65 -13.77 -7.36
CA ASP A 237 21.50 -14.28 -6.27
C ASP A 237 20.66 -15.03 -5.23
N VAL A 238 21.19 -16.11 -4.65
CA VAL A 238 20.48 -16.90 -3.62
C VAL A 238 20.10 -16.05 -2.40
N ALA A 239 20.95 -15.08 -2.04
CA ALA A 239 20.66 -14.13 -0.96
C ALA A 239 19.47 -13.23 -1.31
N SER A 240 19.30 -12.88 -2.58
CA SER A 240 18.25 -12.01 -3.12
C SER A 240 16.92 -12.72 -3.35
N VAL A 241 16.76 -13.97 -2.88
CA VAL A 241 15.47 -14.65 -2.81
C VAL A 241 14.98 -14.58 -1.37
N ILE A 242 14.11 -13.61 -1.11
CA ILE A 242 13.56 -13.29 0.21
C ILE A 242 12.23 -14.02 0.37
N GLU A 243 12.08 -14.73 1.48
CA GLU A 243 10.82 -15.35 1.85
C GLU A 243 9.88 -14.34 2.50
N ALA A 244 8.63 -14.29 2.05
CA ALA A 244 7.58 -13.45 2.65
C ALA A 244 6.46 -14.33 3.18
N ARG A 245 6.60 -14.83 4.42
CA ARG A 245 5.57 -15.65 5.08
C ARG A 245 4.40 -14.84 5.58
N ASP A 246 3.25 -15.49 5.70
CA ASP A 246 2.10 -14.92 6.40
C ASP A 246 2.48 -14.58 7.84
N VAL A 247 2.17 -13.35 8.24
CA VAL A 247 2.43 -12.81 9.58
C VAL A 247 1.10 -12.39 10.21
N ALA A 248 1.05 -12.33 11.54
CA ALA A 248 -0.17 -11.98 12.26
C ALA A 248 -0.49 -10.48 12.14
N SER A 249 0.53 -9.65 11.90
CA SER A 249 0.37 -8.22 11.68
C SER A 249 1.31 -7.71 10.59
N ILE A 250 0.82 -6.77 9.78
CA ILE A 250 1.61 -6.08 8.75
C ILE A 250 2.86 -5.40 9.33
N TYR A 251 2.82 -5.00 10.61
CA TYR A 251 3.95 -4.36 11.30
C TYR A 251 5.12 -5.34 11.53
N GLU A 252 4.92 -6.65 11.43
CA GLU A 252 5.99 -7.65 11.51
C GLU A 252 6.82 -7.73 10.22
N VAL A 253 6.27 -7.32 9.08
CA VAL A 253 6.91 -7.50 7.76
C VAL A 253 8.29 -6.82 7.67
N PRO A 254 8.49 -5.56 8.12
CA PRO A 254 9.82 -4.94 8.15
C PRO A 254 10.84 -5.77 8.94
N LEU A 255 10.45 -6.32 10.09
CA LEU A 255 11.34 -7.12 10.94
C LEU A 255 11.70 -8.46 10.27
N GLU A 256 10.74 -9.13 9.63
CA GLU A 256 10.99 -10.38 8.90
C GLU A 256 11.88 -10.18 7.68
N TYR A 257 11.75 -9.04 6.99
CA TYR A 257 12.64 -8.66 5.89
C TYR A 257 14.05 -8.32 6.38
N HIS A 258 14.17 -7.59 7.48
CA HIS A 258 15.46 -7.27 8.08
C HIS A 258 16.21 -8.53 8.56
N LYS A 259 15.50 -9.49 9.17
CA LYS A 259 16.08 -10.81 9.55
C LYS A 259 16.72 -11.53 8.37
N GLN A 260 16.18 -11.34 7.17
CA GLN A 260 16.72 -11.90 5.92
C GLN A 260 17.69 -10.97 5.19
N ARG A 261 18.03 -9.83 5.81
CA ARG A 261 19.00 -8.84 5.31
C ARG A 261 18.57 -8.21 3.98
N LEU A 262 17.27 -8.07 3.73
CA LEU A 262 16.75 -7.44 2.51
C LEU A 262 17.27 -6.01 2.36
N ASP A 263 17.20 -5.22 3.42
CA ASP A 263 17.64 -3.83 3.47
C ASP A 263 19.17 -3.68 3.28
N ASP A 264 19.98 -4.60 3.83
CA ASP A 264 21.41 -4.66 3.54
C ASP A 264 21.67 -4.87 2.04
N GLN A 265 20.91 -5.76 1.39
CA GLN A 265 21.06 -6.06 -0.03
C GLN A 265 20.62 -4.89 -0.91
N VAL A 266 19.52 -4.22 -0.54
CA VAL A 266 19.07 -2.98 -1.21
C VAL A 266 20.18 -1.94 -1.15
N CYS A 267 20.76 -1.70 0.03
CA CYS A 267 21.86 -0.74 0.20
C CYS A 267 23.09 -1.14 -0.63
N ALA A 268 23.49 -2.41 -0.59
CA ALA A 268 24.64 -2.90 -1.33
C ALA A 268 24.47 -2.78 -2.86
N LYS A 269 23.32 -3.18 -3.40
CA LYS A 269 23.03 -3.14 -4.84
C LYS A 269 22.89 -1.70 -5.38
N LEU A 270 22.47 -0.75 -4.54
CA LEU A 270 22.35 0.67 -4.91
C LEU A 270 23.58 1.51 -4.54
N GLY A 271 24.58 0.92 -3.88
CA GLY A 271 25.76 1.64 -3.40
C GLY A 271 25.44 2.69 -2.31
N LEU A 272 24.40 2.46 -1.51
CA LEU A 272 24.00 3.35 -0.42
C LEU A 272 24.89 3.08 0.81
N GLN A 273 25.55 4.13 1.29
CA GLN A 273 26.35 4.08 2.52
C GLN A 273 25.52 4.62 3.69
N THR A 274 24.98 3.70 4.49
CA THR A 274 24.11 4.02 5.62
C THR A 274 24.52 3.26 6.87
N SER A 275 24.06 3.73 8.03
CA SER A 275 24.11 2.94 9.26
C SER A 275 23.17 1.73 9.15
N LYS A 276 23.29 0.80 10.11
CA LYS A 276 22.25 -0.21 10.32
C LYS A 276 20.93 0.47 10.76
N PRO A 277 19.76 -0.14 10.46
CA PRO A 277 18.50 0.44 10.88
C PRO A 277 18.37 0.42 12.41
N ASP A 278 17.85 1.50 12.99
CA ASP A 278 17.38 1.47 14.38
C ASP A 278 15.92 0.99 14.41
N LEU A 279 15.73 -0.26 14.84
CA LEU A 279 14.41 -0.90 14.87
C LEU A 279 13.74 -0.84 16.25
N GLY A 280 14.37 -0.20 17.25
CA GLY A 280 13.92 -0.32 18.63
C GLY A 280 12.49 0.17 18.86
N GLU A 281 12.08 1.26 18.20
CA GLU A 281 10.69 1.74 18.24
C GLU A 281 9.71 0.79 17.55
N TRP A 282 10.09 0.27 16.38
CA TRP A 282 9.26 -0.62 15.59
C TRP A 282 9.07 -1.98 16.28
N GLU A 283 10.11 -2.52 16.91
CA GLU A 283 10.04 -3.74 17.72
C GLU A 283 9.06 -3.57 18.89
N ARG A 284 9.12 -2.42 19.60
CA ARG A 284 8.16 -2.11 20.67
C ARG A 284 6.73 -1.99 20.16
N LEU A 285 6.54 -1.39 18.99
CA LEU A 285 5.23 -1.30 18.34
C LEU A 285 4.67 -2.71 18.07
N VAL A 286 5.47 -3.58 17.45
CA VAL A 286 5.08 -4.98 17.16
C VAL A 286 4.78 -5.75 18.44
N GLU A 287 5.56 -5.55 19.50
CA GLU A 287 5.31 -6.17 20.80
C GLU A 287 3.94 -5.78 21.36
N ARG A 288 3.60 -4.49 21.36
CA ARG A 288 2.30 -3.98 21.85
C ARG A 288 1.13 -4.47 21.01
N VAL A 289 1.30 -4.58 19.69
CA VAL A 289 0.28 -5.15 18.80
C VAL A 289 -0.02 -6.60 19.16
N LYS A 290 1.02 -7.40 19.40
CA LYS A 290 0.88 -8.85 19.63
C LYS A 290 0.51 -9.21 21.05
N ARG A 291 0.96 -8.42 22.02
CA ARG A 291 0.83 -8.70 23.47
C ARG A 291 0.53 -7.42 24.25
N PRO A 292 -0.65 -6.82 24.04
CA PRO A 292 -1.05 -5.63 24.78
C PRO A 292 -1.22 -5.95 26.26
N LYS A 293 -0.72 -5.08 27.14
CA LYS A 293 -0.69 -5.32 28.59
C LYS A 293 -1.96 -4.90 29.31
N ASN A 294 -2.72 -3.97 28.75
CA ASN A 294 -3.86 -3.34 29.41
C ASN A 294 -5.22 -3.93 28.96
N GLY A 295 -5.22 -5.17 28.47
CA GLY A 295 -6.45 -5.89 28.09
C GLY A 295 -6.97 -5.52 26.70
N ALA A 296 -8.30 -5.52 26.55
CA ALA A 296 -8.97 -5.28 25.27
C ALA A 296 -10.18 -4.36 25.45
N VAL A 297 -10.46 -3.56 24.42
CA VAL A 297 -11.67 -2.75 24.30
C VAL A 297 -12.41 -3.12 23.02
N LYS A 298 -13.73 -3.22 23.12
CA LYS A 298 -14.63 -3.46 21.99
C LYS A 298 -15.21 -2.15 21.49
N ILE A 299 -15.00 -1.84 20.21
CA ILE A 299 -15.51 -0.63 19.54
C ILE A 299 -16.51 -1.06 18.47
N ALA A 300 -17.73 -0.54 18.54
CA ALA A 300 -18.71 -0.68 17.48
C ALA A 300 -18.42 0.37 16.41
N VAL A 301 -18.28 -0.05 15.16
CA VAL A 301 -18.25 0.85 14.00
C VAL A 301 -19.55 0.65 13.23
N VAL A 302 -20.45 1.63 13.31
CA VAL A 302 -21.75 1.60 12.63
C VAL A 302 -21.63 2.35 11.31
N GLY A 303 -21.60 1.62 10.21
CA GLY A 303 -21.32 2.18 8.89
C GLY A 303 -22.20 1.59 7.79
N LYS A 304 -22.16 2.22 6.62
CA LYS A 304 -22.91 1.81 5.44
C LYS A 304 -22.20 0.73 4.62
N TYR A 305 -20.86 0.70 4.69
CA TYR A 305 -20.00 -0.11 3.84
C TYR A 305 -19.30 -1.23 4.63
N VAL A 306 -20.00 -1.91 5.55
CA VAL A 306 -19.38 -2.89 6.47
C VAL A 306 -19.05 -4.24 5.84
N ALA A 307 -19.57 -4.54 4.64
CA ALA A 307 -19.28 -5.79 3.94
C ALA A 307 -17.84 -5.86 3.40
N LEU A 308 -17.18 -4.72 3.20
CA LEU A 308 -15.79 -4.63 2.79
C LEU A 308 -15.03 -3.73 3.77
N VAL A 309 -14.28 -4.34 4.68
CA VAL A 309 -13.48 -3.65 5.71
C VAL A 309 -12.50 -2.64 5.10
N ASP A 310 -12.01 -2.90 3.89
CA ASP A 310 -11.08 -2.01 3.18
C ASP A 310 -11.71 -0.64 2.84
N SER A 311 -13.04 -0.51 2.85
CA SER A 311 -13.75 0.77 2.70
C SER A 311 -13.48 1.76 3.84
N TYR A 312 -12.91 1.28 4.95
CA TYR A 312 -12.66 2.03 6.17
C TYR A 312 -11.26 1.73 6.73
N LYS A 313 -10.31 1.40 5.85
CA LYS A 313 -8.99 0.91 6.24
C LYS A 313 -8.23 1.90 7.14
N SER A 314 -8.25 3.19 6.82
CA SER A 314 -7.59 4.22 7.63
C SER A 314 -8.28 4.44 8.97
N VAL A 315 -9.61 4.31 9.04
CA VAL A 315 -10.35 4.35 10.32
C VAL A 315 -9.94 3.16 11.19
N GLN A 316 -9.85 1.97 10.59
CA GLN A 316 -9.42 0.76 11.27
C GLN A 316 -7.99 0.91 11.83
N GLU A 317 -7.04 1.35 11.00
CA GLU A 317 -5.65 1.53 11.43
C GLU A 317 -5.52 2.62 12.50
N ALA A 318 -6.27 3.72 12.40
CA ALA A 318 -6.28 4.77 13.42
C ALA A 318 -6.76 4.26 14.78
N LEU A 319 -7.82 3.42 14.79
CA LEU A 319 -8.29 2.76 16.02
C LEU A 319 -7.22 1.82 16.58
N TYR A 320 -6.57 1.01 15.74
CA TYR A 320 -5.47 0.14 16.18
C TYR A 320 -4.30 0.94 16.75
N HIS A 321 -3.91 2.05 16.10
CA HIS A 321 -2.84 2.93 16.60
C HIS A 321 -3.21 3.58 17.93
N GLY A 322 -4.48 3.98 18.11
CA GLY A 322 -5.01 4.41 19.41
C GLY A 322 -4.87 3.32 20.49
N GLY A 323 -5.17 2.07 20.15
CA GLY A 323 -4.92 0.92 21.02
C GLY A 323 -3.45 0.72 21.38
N ILE A 324 -2.56 0.72 20.37
CA ILE A 324 -1.11 0.54 20.52
C ILE A 324 -0.51 1.62 21.43
N ALA A 325 -0.94 2.87 21.28
CA ALA A 325 -0.48 3.97 22.11
C ALA A 325 -0.86 3.78 23.58
N ASN A 326 -1.99 3.13 23.86
CA ASN A 326 -2.51 2.83 25.20
C ASN A 326 -2.15 1.43 25.71
N ASP A 327 -1.40 0.64 24.93
CA ASP A 327 -1.05 -0.76 25.23
C ASP A 327 -2.30 -1.65 25.44
N VAL A 328 -3.35 -1.40 24.65
CA VAL A 328 -4.66 -2.08 24.68
C VAL A 328 -4.97 -2.70 23.31
N LYS A 329 -5.57 -3.89 23.30
CA LYS A 329 -6.13 -4.48 22.07
C LYS A 329 -7.45 -3.80 21.70
N VAL A 330 -7.57 -3.27 20.48
CA VAL A 330 -8.85 -2.79 19.98
C VAL A 330 -9.52 -3.89 19.15
N GLU A 331 -10.70 -4.31 19.58
CA GLU A 331 -11.58 -5.25 18.88
C GLU A 331 -12.68 -4.45 18.20
N ILE A 332 -12.76 -4.53 16.87
CA ILE A 332 -13.68 -3.72 16.08
C ILE A 332 -14.78 -4.63 15.55
N ASP A 333 -16.02 -4.32 15.90
CA ASP A 333 -17.19 -4.96 15.27
C ASP A 333 -17.80 -3.99 14.26
N TRP A 334 -17.85 -4.44 13.01
CA TRP A 334 -18.43 -3.69 11.91
C TRP A 334 -19.92 -4.02 11.82
N LEU A 335 -20.76 -3.04 12.15
CA LEU A 335 -22.20 -3.18 12.21
C LEU A 335 -22.85 -2.38 11.08
N SER A 336 -23.76 -3.00 10.32
CA SER A 336 -24.47 -2.29 9.27
C SER A 336 -25.39 -1.26 9.91
N SER A 337 -25.36 -0.03 9.42
CA SER A 337 -26.31 1.00 9.86
C SER A 337 -27.75 0.59 9.59
N GLU A 338 -28.02 -0.21 8.55
CA GLU A 338 -29.36 -0.72 8.24
C GLU A 338 -29.90 -1.68 9.32
N ASP A 339 -29.03 -2.31 10.12
CA ASP A 339 -29.42 -3.17 11.25
C ASP A 339 -29.92 -2.38 12.48
N PHE A 340 -30.06 -1.06 12.35
CA PHE A 340 -30.59 -0.15 13.36
C PHE A 340 -31.81 0.61 12.86
N GLU A 341 -32.29 0.31 11.65
CA GLU A 341 -33.51 0.90 11.10
C GLU A 341 -34.76 0.15 11.58
N ASN A 342 -35.94 0.75 11.38
CA ASN A 342 -37.25 0.13 11.60
C ASN A 342 -37.51 -0.41 13.03
N GLY A 343 -36.94 0.23 14.06
CA GLY A 343 -37.16 -0.14 15.45
C GLY A 343 -36.40 -1.38 15.91
N GLN A 344 -35.37 -1.82 15.17
CA GLN A 344 -34.45 -2.84 15.66
C GLN A 344 -33.68 -2.33 16.90
N PRO A 345 -33.52 -3.14 17.96
CA PRO A 345 -32.98 -2.66 19.22
C PRO A 345 -31.50 -2.33 19.09
N ALA A 346 -31.17 -1.06 19.32
CA ALA A 346 -29.81 -0.59 19.53
C ALA A 346 -29.19 -1.11 20.83
N ASP A 347 -29.94 -1.84 21.66
CA ASP A 347 -29.47 -2.47 22.91
C ASP A 347 -28.27 -3.39 22.74
N LYS A 348 -28.07 -3.94 21.53
CA LYS A 348 -26.86 -4.69 21.19
C LYS A 348 -25.58 -3.84 21.34
N LEU A 349 -25.69 -2.51 21.40
CA LEU A 349 -24.58 -1.59 21.64
C LEU A 349 -24.06 -1.63 23.09
N SER A 350 -24.83 -2.17 24.03
CA SER A 350 -24.45 -2.27 25.45
C SER A 350 -23.22 -3.14 25.74
N GLN A 351 -22.84 -4.02 24.81
CA GLN A 351 -21.64 -4.84 24.94
C GLN A 351 -20.33 -4.14 24.52
N TYR A 352 -20.43 -2.92 23.96
CA TYR A 352 -19.29 -2.15 23.47
C TYR A 352 -18.84 -1.09 24.46
N HIS A 353 -17.59 -0.66 24.32
CA HIS A 353 -16.95 0.36 25.14
C HIS A 353 -16.88 1.72 24.43
N GLY A 354 -17.24 1.77 23.14
CA GLY A 354 -17.36 2.98 22.35
C GLY A 354 -18.06 2.73 21.03
N LEU A 355 -18.66 3.79 20.50
CA LEU A 355 -19.32 3.84 19.19
C LEU A 355 -18.56 4.80 18.28
N LEU A 356 -18.23 4.36 17.07
CA LEU A 356 -17.72 5.20 16.00
C LEU A 356 -18.70 5.16 14.82
N ILE A 357 -19.03 6.34 14.29
CA ILE A 357 -19.73 6.46 13.00
C ILE A 357 -18.77 7.08 11.99
N PRO A 358 -18.38 6.33 10.95
CA PRO A 358 -17.40 6.78 9.98
C PRO A 358 -18.04 7.73 8.95
N GLY A 359 -17.23 8.22 8.02
CA GLY A 359 -17.73 8.90 6.84
C GLY A 359 -18.59 7.99 5.95
N GLY A 360 -19.42 8.60 5.11
CA GLY A 360 -20.22 7.89 4.13
C GLY A 360 -20.80 8.83 3.09
N PHE A 361 -21.02 8.31 1.88
CA PHE A 361 -21.60 9.06 0.77
C PHE A 361 -23.06 8.66 0.53
N GLY A 362 -23.91 9.66 0.27
CA GLY A 362 -25.34 9.49 -0.03
C GLY A 362 -26.22 9.23 1.21
N VAL A 363 -27.52 9.14 0.98
CA VAL A 363 -28.55 9.21 2.06
C VAL A 363 -28.92 7.86 2.72
N ARG A 364 -28.56 6.73 2.11
CA ARG A 364 -28.90 5.39 2.61
C ARG A 364 -28.21 5.10 3.95
N GLY A 365 -28.96 4.55 4.91
CA GLY A 365 -28.43 4.11 6.22
C GLY A 365 -28.38 5.19 7.30
N VAL A 366 -28.81 6.42 7.01
CA VAL A 366 -28.73 7.55 7.97
C VAL A 366 -29.65 7.34 9.17
N GLU A 367 -30.88 6.86 8.96
CA GLU A 367 -31.85 6.63 10.05
C GLU A 367 -31.30 5.68 11.12
N GLY A 368 -30.64 4.59 10.70
CA GLY A 368 -30.03 3.67 11.64
C GLY A 368 -28.82 4.26 12.37
N MET A 369 -28.05 5.16 11.73
CA MET A 369 -26.99 5.92 12.41
C MET A 369 -27.58 6.82 13.50
N LEU A 370 -28.68 7.54 13.22
CA LEU A 370 -29.38 8.37 14.20
C LEU A 370 -29.84 7.54 15.41
N SER A 371 -30.44 6.38 15.16
CA SER A 371 -30.86 5.46 16.24
C SER A 371 -29.69 5.00 17.10
N ALA A 372 -28.55 4.63 16.50
CA ALA A 372 -27.35 4.25 17.24
C ALA A 372 -26.77 5.40 18.07
N ILE A 373 -26.76 6.63 17.52
CA ILE A 373 -26.30 7.83 18.24
C ILE A 373 -27.20 8.13 19.43
N GLN A 374 -28.51 8.13 19.22
CA GLN A 374 -29.48 8.38 20.29
C GLN A 374 -29.27 7.40 21.45
N TRP A 375 -29.16 6.11 21.13
CA TRP A 375 -28.90 5.08 22.14
C TRP A 375 -27.60 5.33 22.89
N ALA A 376 -26.51 5.65 22.18
CA ALA A 376 -25.22 5.94 22.80
C ALA A 376 -25.28 7.15 23.74
N ARG A 377 -25.96 8.23 23.32
CA ARG A 377 -26.15 9.46 24.12
C ARG A 377 -26.96 9.20 25.38
N GLU A 378 -28.07 8.46 25.27
CA GLU A 378 -28.97 8.17 26.39
C GLU A 378 -28.36 7.18 27.41
N ASN A 379 -27.44 6.31 26.96
CA ASN A 379 -26.80 5.30 27.80
C ASN A 379 -25.35 5.64 28.21
N GLY A 380 -24.84 6.81 27.82
CA GLY A 380 -23.49 7.27 28.18
C GLY A 380 -22.34 6.48 27.52
N LEU A 381 -22.58 5.87 26.36
CA LEU A 381 -21.54 5.20 25.59
C LEU A 381 -20.67 6.26 24.87
N PRO A 382 -19.32 6.25 25.02
CA PRO A 382 -18.46 7.18 24.31
C PRO A 382 -18.67 7.12 22.79
N PHE A 383 -18.85 8.28 22.16
CA PHE A 383 -19.16 8.41 20.74
C PHE A 383 -18.09 9.21 19.99
N PHE A 384 -17.75 8.78 18.78
CA PHE A 384 -16.88 9.51 17.86
C PHE A 384 -17.46 9.52 16.43
N GLY A 385 -17.78 10.71 15.91
CA GLY A 385 -18.36 10.89 14.58
C GLY A 385 -17.37 11.53 13.59
N ILE A 386 -17.14 10.88 12.45
CA ILE A 386 -16.26 11.38 11.39
C ILE A 386 -17.09 11.84 10.19
N CYS A 387 -16.93 13.10 9.77
CA CYS A 387 -17.61 13.68 8.61
C CYS A 387 -19.15 13.47 8.68
N LEU A 388 -19.70 12.49 7.96
CA LEU A 388 -21.12 12.11 8.07
C LEU A 388 -21.51 11.78 9.52
N GLY A 389 -20.65 11.13 10.29
CA GLY A 389 -20.91 10.84 11.70
C GLY A 389 -21.08 12.10 12.56
N MET A 390 -20.40 13.20 12.24
CA MET A 390 -20.61 14.48 12.90
C MET A 390 -21.95 15.11 12.46
N GLN A 391 -22.28 15.03 11.17
CA GLN A 391 -23.54 15.56 10.63
C GLN A 391 -24.75 14.85 11.25
N THR A 392 -24.72 13.52 11.33
CA THR A 392 -25.80 12.73 11.93
C THR A 392 -25.92 12.97 13.43
N ALA A 393 -24.82 13.22 14.15
CA ALA A 393 -24.90 13.62 15.56
C ALA A 393 -25.63 14.96 15.76
N ILE A 394 -25.42 15.93 14.87
CA ILE A 394 -26.13 17.22 14.91
C ILE A 394 -27.62 17.03 14.60
N ILE A 395 -27.94 16.17 13.62
CA ILE A 395 -29.32 15.86 13.24
C ILE A 395 -30.06 15.16 14.39
N GLU A 396 -29.44 14.20 15.07
CA GLU A 396 -30.06 13.50 16.21
C GLU A 396 -30.33 14.42 17.39
N PHE A 397 -29.46 15.40 17.62
CA PHE A 397 -29.60 16.36 18.73
C PHE A 397 -30.71 17.40 18.50
N SER A 398 -31.02 17.72 17.24
CA SER A 398 -31.91 18.82 16.84
C SER A 398 -33.35 18.35 16.64
#